data_AF-I0K875-F1
#
_entry.id   AF-I0K875-F1
#
_cell.length_a   1.000
_cell.length_b   1.000
_cell.length_c   1.000
_cell.angle_alpha   90.00
_cell.angle_beta   90.00
_cell.angle_gamma   90.00
#
_symmetry.space_group_name_H-M   'P 1'
#
loop_
_entity.id
_entity.type
_entity.pdbx_description
1 polymer ?
#
loop_
_entity_poly.entity_id
_entity_poly.type
_entity_poly.pdbx_seq_one_letter_code
_entity_poly.pdbx_strand_id
1 'polypeptide(L)'
;METPDSFSRPSRLLDTLPTKAIQLRIQLNQQLLAGSCGFDKPIALSFTDDEQQVLRVIATERFTHHTHLRKQAVRALGYQRHVDALDELVRLANATHEEETIRLEAIQATHRLAPAVGLIVMQNLLANGPSMLAPFILRLLSASEQADERALAQQVLSLKKNQSLRQQLTQEQPKRTSPTAPKADRPAKTRS
;
A
#
# COMPACT_ATOMS: atom_id res chain seq x y z
N MET A 1 26.00 -45.28 -2.86
CA MET A 1 24.95 -44.24 -2.88
C MET A 1 25.67 -42.93 -3.12
N GLU A 2 25.75 -42.50 -4.38
CA GLU A 2 26.38 -41.25 -4.77
C GLU A 2 25.29 -40.19 -4.92
N THR A 3 25.42 -39.08 -4.20
CA THR A 3 24.56 -37.90 -4.35
C THR A 3 24.93 -37.20 -5.65
N PRO A 4 23.98 -36.90 -6.56
CA PRO A 4 24.30 -36.27 -7.83
C PRO A 4 24.89 -34.88 -7.60
N ASP A 5 26.00 -34.62 -8.29
CA ASP A 5 26.74 -33.36 -8.26
C ASP A 5 25.80 -32.16 -8.42
N SER A 6 25.78 -31.31 -7.39
CA SER A 6 25.08 -30.05 -7.43
C SER A 6 25.64 -29.20 -8.57
N PHE A 7 24.82 -28.90 -9.58
CA PHE A 7 25.12 -27.96 -10.66
C PHE A 7 25.25 -26.54 -10.09
N SER A 8 26.36 -26.25 -9.40
CA SER A 8 26.68 -24.89 -8.99
C SER A 8 27.38 -24.18 -10.15
N ARG A 9 26.77 -23.12 -10.67
CA ARG A 9 27.47 -22.22 -11.60
C ARG A 9 28.66 -21.61 -10.87
N PRO A 10 29.86 -21.53 -11.48
CA PRO A 10 30.98 -20.87 -10.86
C PRO A 10 30.67 -19.38 -10.68
N SER A 11 30.70 -18.92 -9.43
CA SER A 11 30.61 -17.50 -9.10
C SER A 11 31.87 -16.78 -9.63
N ARG A 12 31.68 -15.79 -10.51
CA ARG A 12 32.75 -14.90 -10.99
C ARG A 12 32.64 -13.56 -10.29
N LEU A 13 33.74 -13.08 -9.76
CA LEU A 13 33.85 -11.72 -9.23
C LEU A 13 33.89 -10.78 -10.44
N LEU A 14 32.82 -10.00 -10.64
CA LEU A 14 32.76 -9.00 -11.69
C LEU A 14 33.42 -7.73 -11.18
N ASP A 15 34.41 -7.22 -11.92
CA ASP A 15 34.94 -5.89 -11.65
C ASP A 15 33.89 -4.84 -12.05
N THR A 16 33.31 -4.21 -11.05
CA THR A 16 32.27 -3.18 -11.20
C THR A 16 32.85 -1.77 -11.24
N LEU A 17 34.15 -1.60 -10.97
CA LEU A 17 34.83 -0.32 -10.97
C LEU A 17 34.74 0.45 -12.31
N PRO A 18 34.77 -0.17 -13.51
CA PRO A 18 34.71 0.60 -14.74
C PRO A 18 33.30 1.14 -15.09
N THR A 19 32.24 0.69 -14.41
CA THR A 19 30.87 1.04 -14.80
C THR A 19 30.32 2.17 -13.93
N LYS A 20 30.27 3.39 -14.48
CA LYS A 20 29.73 4.59 -13.79
C LYS A 20 28.34 4.37 -13.19
N ALA A 21 27.44 3.69 -13.90
CA ALA A 21 26.09 3.41 -13.41
C ALA A 21 26.07 2.49 -12.17
N ILE A 22 26.98 1.52 -12.08
CA ILE A 22 27.08 0.64 -10.91
C ILE A 22 27.64 1.41 -9.71
N GLN A 23 28.66 2.24 -9.92
CA GLN A 23 29.19 3.11 -8.87
C GLN A 23 28.12 4.08 -8.35
N LEU A 24 27.37 4.72 -9.25
CA LEU A 24 26.27 5.61 -8.89
C LEU A 24 25.20 4.89 -8.07
N ARG A 25 24.83 3.67 -8.48
CA ARG A 25 23.89 2.84 -7.72
C ARG A 25 24.41 2.46 -6.33
N ILE A 26 25.68 2.10 -6.22
CA ILE A 26 26.30 1.79 -4.91
C ILE A 26 26.27 3.02 -4.01
N GLN A 27 26.65 4.18 -4.53
CA GLN A 27 26.63 5.45 -3.78
C GLN A 27 25.21 5.80 -3.32
N LEU A 28 24.22 5.74 -4.21
CA LEU A 28 22.82 6.00 -3.87
C LEU A 28 22.30 5.01 -2.84
N ASN A 29 22.63 3.72 -2.98
CA ASN A 29 22.23 2.73 -1.99
C ASN A 29 22.79 3.07 -0.60
N GLN A 30 24.06 3.45 -0.51
CA GLN A 30 24.69 3.87 0.74
C GLN A 30 24.02 5.13 1.31
N GLN A 31 23.72 6.13 0.48
CA GLN A 31 23.03 7.35 0.90
C GLN A 31 21.61 7.07 1.42
N LEU A 32 20.84 6.24 0.71
CA LEU A 32 19.48 5.85 1.11
C LEU A 32 19.47 5.05 2.42
N LEU A 33 20.46 4.17 2.62
CA LEU A 33 20.60 3.41 3.86
C LEU A 33 21.09 4.29 5.02
N ALA A 34 21.99 5.23 4.77
CA ALA A 34 22.47 6.17 5.78
C ALA A 34 21.33 7.04 6.34
N GLY A 35 20.29 7.32 5.56
CA GLY A 35 19.13 8.07 6.02
C GLY A 35 18.03 7.26 6.70
N SER A 36 18.30 6.02 7.09
CA SER A 36 17.35 5.14 7.78
C SER A 36 17.86 4.71 9.15
N CYS A 37 16.97 4.79 10.16
CA CYS A 37 17.18 4.53 11.60
C CYS A 37 18.52 3.86 11.96
N GLY A 38 19.48 4.70 12.36
CA GLY A 38 20.80 4.30 12.85
C GLY A 38 21.87 5.38 12.68
N PHE A 39 21.66 6.35 11.78
CA PHE A 39 22.67 7.37 11.46
C PHE A 39 22.04 8.77 11.35
N ASP A 40 22.76 9.76 11.88
CA ASP A 40 22.31 11.15 12.11
C ASP A 40 22.08 11.99 10.83
N LYS A 41 22.26 11.42 9.63
CA LYS A 41 22.24 12.22 8.40
C LYS A 41 20.88 12.12 7.71
N PRO A 42 20.15 13.24 7.53
CA PRO A 42 18.96 13.23 6.70
C PRO A 42 19.32 12.76 5.29
N ILE A 43 18.44 11.98 4.66
CA ILE A 43 18.56 11.60 3.24
C ILE A 43 18.81 12.89 2.45
N ALA A 44 19.82 12.90 1.59
CA ALA A 44 20.03 13.99 0.67
C ALA A 44 18.74 14.20 -0.14
N LEU A 45 18.12 15.38 -0.02
CA LEU A 45 16.84 15.68 -0.67
C LEU A 45 17.03 16.33 -2.04
N SER A 46 18.23 16.29 -2.61
CA SER A 46 18.55 16.80 -3.95
C SER A 46 19.36 15.76 -4.70
N PHE A 47 18.80 15.24 -5.79
CA PHE A 47 19.45 14.28 -6.68
C PHE A 47 19.56 14.88 -8.08
N THR A 48 20.69 14.67 -8.72
CA THR A 48 20.90 14.95 -10.14
C THR A 48 19.97 14.10 -11.01
N ASP A 49 19.76 14.48 -12.27
CA ASP A 49 18.86 13.75 -13.18
C ASP A 49 19.30 12.29 -13.38
N ASP A 50 20.62 12.05 -13.45
CA ASP A 50 21.20 10.69 -13.52
C ASP A 50 20.89 9.88 -12.25
N GLU A 51 21.01 10.50 -11.08
CA GLU A 51 20.68 9.86 -9.80
C GLU A 51 19.18 9.56 -9.70
N GLN A 52 18.32 10.45 -10.20
CA GLN A 52 16.87 10.25 -10.24
C GLN A 52 16.48 9.06 -11.13
N GLN A 53 17.15 8.89 -12.28
CA GLN A 53 16.95 7.69 -13.11
C GLN A 53 17.29 6.42 -12.34
N VAL A 54 18.42 6.41 -11.63
CA VAL A 54 18.81 5.24 -10.82
C VAL A 54 17.87 5.03 -9.63
N LEU A 55 17.35 6.08 -9.00
CA LEU A 55 16.33 5.99 -7.95
C LEU A 55 15.02 5.37 -8.44
N ARG A 56 14.58 5.69 -9.66
CA ARG A 56 13.42 5.04 -10.28
C ARG A 56 13.66 3.55 -10.51
N VAL A 57 14.86 3.18 -10.95
CA VAL A 57 15.24 1.77 -11.07
C VAL A 57 15.20 1.09 -9.70
N ILE A 58 15.79 1.70 -8.66
CA ILE A 58 15.72 1.18 -7.28
C ILE A 58 14.26 0.97 -6.84
N ALA A 59 13.40 1.97 -7.01
CA ALA A 59 12.01 1.92 -6.56
C ALA A 59 11.21 0.79 -7.23
N THR A 60 11.50 0.50 -8.50
CA THR A 60 10.73 -0.41 -9.36
C THR A 60 11.31 -1.83 -9.44
N GLU A 61 12.50 -2.07 -8.88
CA GLU A 61 13.12 -3.38 -8.83
C GLU A 61 12.26 -4.39 -8.08
N ARG A 62 11.85 -5.45 -8.79
CA ARG A 62 11.09 -6.55 -8.20
C ARG A 62 12.05 -7.57 -7.59
N PHE A 63 11.62 -8.24 -6.52
CA PHE A 63 12.28 -9.41 -5.93
C PHE A 63 13.66 -9.19 -5.29
N THR A 64 14.02 -7.96 -4.93
CA THR A 64 15.19 -7.73 -4.09
C THR A 64 14.84 -7.95 -2.62
N HIS A 65 15.70 -8.60 -1.84
CA HIS A 65 15.61 -8.66 -0.37
C HIS A 65 15.73 -7.27 0.32
N HIS A 66 15.81 -6.19 -0.45
CA HIS A 66 16.04 -4.84 0.00
C HIS A 66 14.78 -3.96 -0.07
N THR A 67 13.63 -4.46 0.40
CA THR A 67 12.40 -3.65 0.54
C THR A 67 12.67 -2.31 1.19
N HIS A 68 13.49 -2.29 2.23
CA HIS A 68 13.84 -1.07 2.92
C HIS A 68 14.48 -0.02 1.97
N LEU A 69 15.43 -0.44 1.14
CA LEU A 69 16.08 0.43 0.15
C LEU A 69 15.07 0.96 -0.88
N ARG A 70 14.20 0.08 -1.39
CA ARG A 70 13.12 0.45 -2.31
C ARG A 70 12.21 1.50 -1.69
N LYS A 71 11.81 1.30 -0.43
CA LYS A 71 11.00 2.25 0.34
C LYS A 71 11.68 3.62 0.44
N GLN A 72 12.97 3.67 0.77
CA GLN A 72 13.69 4.94 0.84
C GLN A 72 13.83 5.61 -0.53
N ALA A 73 14.01 4.85 -1.61
CA ALA A 73 14.01 5.43 -2.96
C ALA A 73 12.64 6.04 -3.33
N VAL A 74 11.54 5.33 -3.04
CA VAL A 74 10.17 5.85 -3.22
C VAL A 74 9.96 7.13 -2.42
N ARG A 75 10.42 7.15 -1.16
CA ARG A 75 10.39 8.34 -0.31
C ARG A 75 11.15 9.50 -0.94
N ALA A 76 12.39 9.26 -1.37
CA ALA A 76 13.28 10.25 -1.98
C ALA A 76 12.65 10.86 -3.23
N LEU A 77 12.07 10.05 -4.11
CA LEU A 77 11.36 10.51 -5.31
C LEU A 77 10.21 11.48 -4.96
N GLY A 78 9.46 11.21 -3.89
CA GLY A 78 8.40 12.10 -3.42
C GLY A 78 8.88 13.47 -2.93
N TYR A 79 10.17 13.64 -2.60
CA TYR A 79 10.74 14.92 -2.19
C TYR A 79 11.34 15.74 -3.33
N GLN A 80 11.70 15.12 -4.47
CA GLN A 80 12.38 15.79 -5.59
C GLN A 80 11.50 16.76 -6.39
N ARG A 81 10.17 16.75 -6.19
CA ARG A 81 9.20 17.57 -6.96
C ARG A 81 9.27 17.39 -8.49
N HIS A 82 9.84 16.29 -8.97
CA HIS A 82 9.93 15.98 -10.40
C HIS A 82 8.66 15.26 -10.88
N VAL A 83 8.00 15.80 -11.91
CA VAL A 83 6.73 15.27 -12.44
C VAL A 83 6.92 13.87 -13.04
N ASP A 84 8.06 13.61 -13.67
CA ASP A 84 8.39 12.31 -14.28
C ASP A 84 8.48 11.14 -13.30
N ALA A 85 8.43 11.37 -11.98
CA ALA A 85 8.34 10.28 -11.00
C ALA A 85 6.89 9.97 -10.60
N LEU A 86 5.94 10.84 -10.95
CA LEU A 86 4.54 10.73 -10.52
C LEU A 86 3.89 9.48 -11.07
N ASP A 87 4.09 9.18 -12.35
CA ASP A 87 3.50 8.01 -13.00
C ASP A 87 3.98 6.70 -12.37
N GLU A 88 5.28 6.58 -12.07
CA GLU A 88 5.79 5.40 -11.36
C GLU A 88 5.29 5.32 -9.92
N LEU A 89 5.18 6.43 -9.19
CA LEU A 89 4.67 6.45 -7.82
C LEU A 89 3.18 6.04 -7.78
N VAL A 90 2.37 6.55 -8.69
CA VAL A 90 0.95 6.15 -8.83
C VAL A 90 0.85 4.68 -9.21
N ARG A 91 1.69 4.21 -10.14
CA ARG A 91 1.73 2.80 -10.53
C ARG A 91 2.10 1.90 -9.34
N LEU A 92 3.11 2.28 -8.54
CA LEU A 92 3.52 1.52 -7.35
C LEU A 92 2.42 1.49 -6.29
N ALA A 93 1.72 2.60 -6.04
CA ALA A 93 0.62 2.66 -5.08
C ALA A 93 -0.53 1.69 -5.44
N ASN A 94 -0.86 1.59 -6.73
CA ASN A 94 -1.97 0.77 -7.25
C ASN A 94 -1.60 -0.69 -7.54
N ALA A 95 -0.30 -1.02 -7.60
CA ALA A 95 0.15 -2.36 -7.95
C ALA A 95 -0.17 -3.38 -6.84
N THR A 96 -1.02 -4.37 -7.15
CA THR A 96 -1.50 -5.38 -6.20
C THR A 96 -0.43 -6.39 -5.77
N HIS A 97 0.59 -6.61 -6.60
CA HIS A 97 1.71 -7.51 -6.34
C HIS A 97 2.86 -6.85 -5.57
N GLU A 98 2.82 -5.55 -5.31
CA GLU A 98 3.85 -4.86 -4.52
C GLU A 98 3.61 -5.06 -3.02
N GLU A 99 4.71 -5.04 -2.26
CA GLU A 99 4.65 -5.11 -0.82
C GLU A 99 3.90 -3.93 -0.22
N GLU A 100 3.09 -4.17 0.82
CA GLU A 100 2.28 -3.15 1.46
C GLU A 100 3.09 -1.92 1.90
N THR A 101 4.28 -2.14 2.48
CA THR A 101 5.15 -1.06 2.94
C THR A 101 5.61 -0.13 1.82
N ILE A 102 5.84 -0.66 0.62
CA ILE A 102 6.19 0.10 -0.59
C ILE A 102 4.99 0.87 -1.10
N ARG A 103 3.82 0.22 -1.16
CA ARG A 103 2.58 0.85 -1.61
C ARG A 103 2.20 2.03 -0.72
N LEU A 104 2.30 1.87 0.60
CA LEU A 104 2.02 2.93 1.58
C LEU A 104 2.97 4.12 1.41
N GLU A 105 4.27 3.87 1.26
CA GLU A 105 5.24 4.94 1.02
C GLU A 105 4.99 5.60 -0.34
N ALA A 106 4.59 4.86 -1.38
CA ALA A 106 4.27 5.41 -2.69
C ALA A 106 3.02 6.30 -2.66
N ILE A 107 1.99 5.93 -1.89
CA ILE A 107 0.81 6.77 -1.64
C ILE A 107 1.23 8.10 -0.99
N GLN A 108 2.05 8.04 0.05
CA GLN A 108 2.53 9.23 0.75
C GLN A 108 3.44 10.10 -0.14
N ALA A 109 4.33 9.48 -0.91
CA ALA A 109 5.22 10.16 -1.85
C ALA A 109 4.43 10.84 -2.98
N THR A 110 3.41 10.16 -3.53
CA THR A 110 2.49 10.73 -4.54
C THR A 110 1.78 11.96 -4.00
N HIS A 111 1.22 11.87 -2.78
CA HIS A 111 0.54 12.99 -2.16
C HIS A 111 1.48 14.16 -1.82
N ARG A 112 2.72 13.87 -1.39
CA ARG A 112 3.73 14.92 -1.17
C ARG A 112 4.12 15.63 -2.46
N LEU A 113 4.28 14.88 -3.55
CA LEU A 113 4.68 15.39 -4.86
C LEU A 113 3.55 16.18 -5.53
N ALA A 114 2.34 15.61 -5.54
CA ALA A 114 1.15 16.15 -6.17
C ALA A 114 -0.09 15.86 -5.29
N PRO A 115 -0.44 16.76 -4.33
CA PRO A 115 -1.49 16.53 -3.35
C PRO A 115 -2.84 16.12 -3.94
N ALA A 116 -3.28 16.80 -5.00
CA ALA A 116 -4.53 16.49 -5.69
C ALA A 116 -4.55 15.08 -6.29
N VAL A 117 -3.45 14.64 -6.90
CA VAL A 117 -3.34 13.29 -7.46
C VAL A 117 -3.28 12.25 -6.34
N GLY A 118 -2.52 12.53 -5.29
CA GLY A 118 -2.45 11.67 -4.10
C GLY A 118 -3.83 11.47 -3.47
N LEU A 119 -4.63 12.53 -3.36
CA LEU A 119 -5.99 12.45 -2.83
C LEU A 119 -6.89 11.56 -3.69
N ILE A 120 -6.82 11.67 -5.02
CA ILE A 120 -7.57 10.80 -5.95
C ILE A 120 -7.14 9.34 -5.78
N VAL A 121 -5.84 9.07 -5.68
CA VAL A 121 -5.32 7.70 -5.44
C VAL A 121 -5.85 7.15 -4.11
N MET A 122 -5.81 7.95 -3.05
CA MET A 122 -6.34 7.56 -1.74
C MET A 122 -7.84 7.29 -1.76
N GLN A 123 -8.64 8.14 -2.42
CA GLN A 123 -10.08 7.92 -2.59
C GLN A 123 -10.37 6.61 -3.33
N ASN A 124 -9.67 6.36 -4.44
CA ASN A 124 -9.82 5.11 -5.19
C ASN A 124 -9.44 3.89 -4.35
N LEU A 125 -8.34 3.96 -3.58
CA LEU A 125 -7.91 2.87 -2.71
C LEU A 125 -8.84 2.66 -1.50
N LEU A 126 -9.49 3.71 -0.99
CA LEU A 126 -10.50 3.57 0.06
C LEU A 126 -11.80 2.94 -0.46
N ALA A 127 -12.16 3.19 -1.72
CA ALA A 127 -13.35 2.66 -2.36
C ALA A 127 -13.16 1.22 -2.88
N ASN A 128 -12.05 0.98 -3.57
CA ASN A 128 -11.80 -0.23 -4.37
C ASN A 128 -10.53 -1.00 -3.96
N GLY A 129 -9.71 -0.42 -3.09
CA GLY A 129 -8.43 -0.99 -2.70
C GLY A 129 -8.54 -2.03 -1.58
N PRO A 130 -7.42 -2.69 -1.25
CA PRO A 130 -7.37 -3.65 -0.15
C PRO A 130 -7.62 -2.99 1.20
N SER A 131 -8.43 -3.63 2.04
CA SER A 131 -8.87 -3.11 3.34
C SER A 131 -7.71 -2.78 4.30
N MET A 132 -6.57 -3.45 4.15
CA MET A 132 -5.36 -3.27 4.98
C MET A 132 -4.72 -1.87 4.84
N LEU A 133 -4.82 -1.24 3.66
CA LEU A 133 -4.27 0.10 3.45
C LEU A 133 -5.14 1.21 4.06
N ALA A 134 -6.44 0.94 4.27
CA ALA A 134 -7.41 1.94 4.66
C ALA A 134 -7.10 2.64 6.00
N PRO A 135 -6.66 1.96 7.08
CA PRO A 135 -6.30 2.62 8.33
C PRO A 135 -5.15 3.62 8.17
N PHE A 136 -4.16 3.32 7.32
CA PHE A 136 -3.06 4.23 7.07
C PHE A 136 -3.52 5.46 6.28
N ILE A 137 -4.28 5.24 5.20
CA ILE A 137 -4.82 6.33 4.39
C ILE A 137 -5.68 7.27 5.25
N LEU A 138 -6.57 6.70 6.08
CA LEU A 138 -7.42 7.50 6.98
C LEU A 138 -6.60 8.27 8.01
N ARG A 139 -5.52 7.71 8.54
CA ARG A 139 -4.61 8.42 9.45
C ARG A 139 -3.95 9.60 8.75
N LEU A 140 -3.46 9.39 7.53
CA LEU A 140 -2.81 10.44 6.75
C LEU A 140 -3.79 11.59 6.45
N LEU A 141 -4.99 11.28 5.94
CA LEU A 141 -6.03 12.27 5.66
C LEU A 141 -6.52 13.00 6.92
N SER A 142 -6.66 12.29 8.04
CA SER A 142 -7.10 12.90 9.31
C SER A 142 -6.06 13.83 9.93
N ALA A 143 -4.77 13.56 9.69
CA ALA A 143 -3.65 14.39 10.15
C ALA A 143 -3.35 15.57 9.21
N SER A 144 -4.03 15.66 8.07
CA SER A 144 -3.83 16.75 7.11
C SER A 144 -4.37 18.08 7.63
N GLU A 145 -3.68 19.16 7.28
CA GLU A 145 -4.13 20.52 7.55
C GLU A 145 -5.31 20.92 6.66
N GLN A 146 -5.44 20.28 5.48
CA GLN A 146 -6.48 20.58 4.50
C GLN A 146 -7.85 20.12 4.98
N ALA A 147 -8.84 21.00 4.87
CA ALA A 147 -10.20 20.71 5.33
C ALA A 147 -10.86 19.59 4.53
N ASP A 148 -10.65 19.57 3.20
CA ASP A 148 -11.26 18.60 2.30
C ASP A 148 -10.79 17.17 2.58
N GLU A 149 -9.51 17.00 2.90
CA GLU A 149 -8.92 15.70 3.23
C GLU A 149 -9.46 15.15 4.56
N ARG A 150 -9.59 16.02 5.57
CA ARG A 150 -10.23 15.68 6.84
C ARG A 150 -11.71 15.35 6.67
N ALA A 151 -12.43 16.10 5.83
CA ALA A 151 -13.83 15.85 5.52
C ALA A 151 -14.01 14.48 4.85
N LEU A 152 -13.15 14.12 3.89
CA LEU A 152 -13.14 12.80 3.27
C LEU A 152 -12.92 11.68 4.30
N ALA A 153 -11.95 11.84 5.20
CA ALA A 153 -11.69 10.86 6.25
C ALA A 153 -12.92 10.66 7.16
N GLN A 154 -13.55 11.75 7.60
CA GLN A 154 -14.76 11.71 8.42
C GLN A 154 -15.94 11.07 7.70
N GLN A 155 -16.14 11.39 6.42
CA GLN A 155 -17.19 10.78 5.60
C GLN A 155 -17.03 9.26 5.54
N VAL A 156 -15.82 8.77 5.21
CA VAL A 156 -15.55 7.33 5.12
C VAL A 156 -15.74 6.64 6.48
N LEU A 157 -15.30 7.26 7.58
CA LEU A 157 -15.50 6.73 8.93
C LEU A 157 -16.99 6.66 9.30
N SER A 158 -17.78 7.68 8.98
CA SER A 158 -19.22 7.68 9.24
C SER A 158 -19.96 6.59 8.46
N LEU A 159 -19.59 6.37 7.20
CA LEU A 159 -20.16 5.32 6.36
C LEU A 159 -19.84 3.92 6.91
N LYS A 160 -18.59 3.69 7.33
CA LYS A 160 -18.19 2.42 7.96
C LYS A 160 -18.90 2.19 9.30
N LYS A 161 -19.05 3.23 10.12
CA LYS A 161 -19.83 3.15 11.38
C LYS A 161 -21.28 2.77 11.10
N ASN A 162 -21.91 3.40 10.12
CA ASN A 162 -23.28 3.09 9.72
C ASN A 162 -23.42 1.65 9.18
N GLN A 163 -22.43 1.16 8.43
CA GLN A 163 -22.39 -0.21 7.97
C GLN A 163 -22.30 -1.21 9.14
N SER A 164 -21.44 -0.94 10.13
CA SER A 164 -21.32 -1.77 11.34
C SER A 164 -22.63 -1.81 12.14
N LEU A 165 -23.28 -0.66 12.34
CA LEU A 165 -24.58 -0.58 13.02
C LEU A 165 -25.67 -1.40 12.30
N ARG A 166 -25.70 -1.37 10.96
CA ARG A 166 -26.64 -2.19 10.17
C ARG A 166 -26.38 -3.69 10.34
N GLN A 167 -25.11 -4.10 10.40
CA GLN A 167 -24.75 -5.50 10.64
C GLN A 167 -25.19 -5.96 12.04
N GLN A 168 -24.99 -5.13 13.07
CA GLN A 168 -25.43 -5.41 14.43
C GLN A 168 -26.95 -5.54 14.53
N LEU A 169 -27.72 -4.59 13.97
CA LEU A 169 -29.19 -4.65 13.95
C LEU A 169 -29.73 -5.88 13.21
N THR A 170 -29.03 -6.36 12.19
CA THR A 170 -29.41 -7.57 11.45
C THR A 170 -29.12 -8.84 12.25
N GLN A 171 -28.05 -8.84 13.06
CA GLN A 171 -27.70 -9.97 13.94
C GLN A 171 -28.57 -10.01 15.20
N GLU A 172 -29.00 -8.86 15.72
CA GLU A 172 -29.87 -8.75 16.90
C GLU A 172 -31.34 -9.01 16.59
N GLN A 173 -31.77 -9.08 15.33
CA GLN A 173 -33.11 -9.57 15.02
C GLN A 173 -33.16 -11.08 15.27
N PRO A 174 -33.85 -11.56 16.33
CA PRO A 174 -34.05 -12.99 16.51
C PRO A 174 -34.78 -13.51 15.28
N LYS A 175 -34.35 -14.67 14.75
CA LYS A 175 -35.10 -15.43 13.75
C LYS A 175 -36.54 -15.50 14.24
N ARG A 176 -37.42 -14.66 13.68
CA ARG A 176 -38.86 -14.77 13.90
C ARG A 176 -39.21 -16.17 13.43
N THR A 177 -39.44 -17.04 14.39
CA THR A 177 -39.98 -18.37 14.16
C THR A 177 -41.19 -18.19 13.27
N SER A 178 -41.17 -18.88 12.12
CA SER A 178 -42.28 -18.97 11.20
C SER A 178 -43.57 -19.24 12.00
N PRO A 179 -44.68 -18.53 11.76
CA PRO A 179 -45.91 -18.80 12.48
C PRO A 179 -46.31 -20.25 12.20
N THR A 180 -46.28 -21.09 13.23
CA THR A 180 -46.78 -22.45 13.18
C THR A 180 -48.25 -22.37 12.78
N ALA A 181 -48.59 -22.92 11.61
CA ALA A 181 -49.96 -22.92 11.10
C ALA A 181 -50.91 -23.51 12.17
N PRO A 182 -52.07 -22.88 12.43
CA PRO A 182 -53.03 -23.40 13.39
C PRO A 182 -53.52 -24.77 12.91
N LYS A 183 -53.45 -25.77 13.80
CA LYS A 183 -54.00 -27.11 13.54
C LYS A 183 -55.48 -26.98 13.22
N ALA A 184 -55.89 -27.50 12.07
CA ALA A 184 -57.29 -27.61 11.70
C ALA A 184 -58.04 -28.49 12.71
N ASP A 185 -59.11 -27.94 13.29
CA ASP A 185 -60.06 -28.69 14.11
C ASP A 185 -60.70 -29.81 13.27
N ARG A 186 -60.68 -31.03 13.81
CA ARG A 186 -61.33 -32.20 13.22
C ARG A 186 -62.85 -32.03 13.27
N PRO A 187 -63.61 -32.29 12.19
CA PRO A 187 -65.06 -32.27 12.24
C PRO A 187 -65.60 -33.47 13.04
N ALA A 188 -66.67 -33.21 13.79
CA ALA A 188 -67.39 -34.17 14.60
C ALA A 188 -67.94 -35.32 13.75
N LYS A 189 -67.69 -36.56 14.19
CA LYS A 189 -68.32 -37.77 13.63
C LYS A 189 -69.82 -37.75 13.93
N THR A 190 -70.63 -37.63 12.88
CA THR A 190 -72.03 -38.03 12.90
C THR A 190 -72.14 -39.54 13.11
N ARG A 191 -72.88 -39.94 14.15
CA ARG A 191 -73.33 -41.32 14.39
C ARG A 191 -74.44 -41.66 13.40
N SER A 192 -74.35 -42.84 12.80
CA SER A 192 -75.45 -43.60 12.18
C SER A 192 -75.48 -44.94 12.87
#